data_AF-A0A2A5B5N9-F1
#
_entry.id   AF-A0A2A5B5N9-F1
#
_cell.length_a   1.000
_cell.length_b   1.000
_cell.length_c   1.000
_cell.angle_alpha   90.00
_cell.angle_beta   90.00
_cell.angle_gamma   90.00
#
_symmetry.space_group_name_H-M   'P 1'
#
loop_
_entity.id
_entity.type
_entity.pdbx_description
1 polymer ?
#
loop_
_entity_poly.entity_id
_entity_poly.type
_entity_poly.pdbx_seq_one_letter_code
_entity_poly.pdbx_strand_id
1 'polypeptide(L)'
;MSKHQQNAVEVAQQVLQDLKSDGLLNESTENDSAVLDHLFKVLVSQGFPERDVVTKNITILLSDIRGFSDIAESYPAADVIKMLNRYFHSMGNIITSYGGTIDKLMGDSILVIFGFPEERSSDVENAIACAVEMQRAMSDLNSKNKTLGMPDLFVGIALNTGSVVVGDLGSEHYHEYTIIGDEVNLTSRIEAHCLRGQILISENTHALSKDFIEVGPPNRVEVKGARNAVDLYELFATQRPHSMEVPRREGRKSPRIKVNMPVVFQNLAGKIVLSEKFDGEAIDISYHGLLIETDTQLEKSSEIKMALSLELFSTRATDVYARIINTRKVGDKFHNSMEFTTIGTEGLNAIKNYVDKMVGTT
;
A
#
# COMPACT_ATOMS: atom_id res chain seq x y z
N MET A 1 1.90 31.46 -7.70
CA MET A 1 1.69 31.23 -6.26
C MET A 1 0.19 31.23 -6.03
N SER A 2 -0.43 30.04 -6.00
CA SER A 2 -1.88 29.98 -6.19
C SER A 2 -2.60 29.91 -4.85
N LYS A 3 -2.98 31.07 -4.30
CA LYS A 3 -4.05 31.35 -3.31
C LYS A 3 -4.22 30.48 -2.06
N HIS A 4 -3.47 29.40 -1.86
CA HIS A 4 -3.87 28.32 -0.97
C HIS A 4 -3.32 28.40 0.47
N GLN A 5 -2.55 29.40 0.91
CA GLN A 5 -1.61 29.19 2.03
C GLN A 5 -1.90 29.76 3.42
N GLN A 6 -2.82 30.70 3.59
CA GLN A 6 -3.19 31.20 4.93
C GLN A 6 -4.68 30.98 5.10
N ASN A 7 -5.15 30.63 6.29
CA ASN A 7 -6.56 30.38 6.46
C ASN A 7 -7.31 31.70 6.77
N ALA A 8 -8.58 31.80 6.39
CA ALA A 8 -9.34 33.02 6.48
C ALA A 8 -9.56 33.50 7.92
N VAL A 9 -9.51 32.59 8.91
CA VAL A 9 -9.56 32.92 10.35
C VAL A 9 -8.38 33.81 10.71
N GLU A 10 -7.19 33.40 10.29
CA GLU A 10 -5.93 34.05 10.60
C GLU A 10 -5.84 35.42 9.93
N VAL A 11 -6.26 35.48 8.67
CA VAL A 11 -6.10 36.72 7.91
C VAL A 11 -7.06 37.78 8.43
N ALA A 12 -8.21 37.36 8.96
CA ALA A 12 -9.23 38.27 9.48
C ALA A 12 -8.87 38.89 10.82
N GLN A 13 -8.19 38.11 11.66
CA GLN A 13 -7.65 38.59 12.93
C GLN A 13 -6.56 39.62 12.72
N GLN A 14 -5.68 39.40 11.73
CA GLN A 14 -4.61 40.32 11.39
C GLN A 14 -5.15 41.67 10.90
N VAL A 15 -6.10 41.65 9.95
CA VAL A 15 -6.63 42.90 9.38
C VAL A 15 -7.35 43.75 10.44
N LEU A 16 -7.97 43.14 11.45
CA LEU A 16 -8.62 43.92 12.51
C LEU A 16 -7.62 44.62 13.43
N GLN A 17 -6.51 43.97 13.76
CA GLN A 17 -5.56 44.48 14.73
C GLN A 17 -4.81 45.71 14.19
N ASP A 18 -4.43 45.67 12.91
CA ASP A 18 -3.72 46.77 12.23
C ASP A 18 -4.58 48.04 12.12
N LEU A 19 -5.88 47.87 11.86
CA LEU A 19 -6.82 48.99 11.81
C LEU A 19 -6.94 49.72 13.16
N LYS A 20 -6.70 49.06 14.29
CA LYS A 20 -6.74 49.68 15.61
C LYS A 20 -5.48 50.48 15.93
N SER A 21 -4.30 49.94 15.65
CA SER A 21 -3.03 50.60 15.97
C SER A 21 -2.83 51.90 15.20
N ASP A 22 -3.35 51.97 13.98
CA ASP A 22 -3.29 53.18 13.15
C ASP A 22 -4.32 54.24 13.58
N GLY A 23 -5.07 53.96 14.65
CA GLY A 23 -6.11 54.84 15.19
C GLY A 23 -7.35 54.93 14.31
N LEU A 24 -7.52 54.01 13.35
CA LEU A 24 -8.65 53.96 12.42
C LEU A 24 -9.88 53.24 13.00
N LEU A 25 -9.66 52.37 13.99
CA LEU A 25 -10.69 51.78 14.85
C LEU A 25 -10.36 52.05 16.32
N ASN A 26 -11.38 52.40 17.11
CA ASN A 26 -11.23 52.69 18.53
C ASN A 26 -10.80 51.43 19.32
N GLU A 27 -10.07 51.60 20.42
CA GLU A 27 -9.59 50.46 21.23
C GLU A 27 -10.72 49.66 21.92
N SER A 28 -11.95 50.18 21.98
CA SER A 28 -13.09 49.49 22.60
C SER A 28 -13.41 48.17 21.91
N THR A 29 -13.52 47.10 22.68
CA THR A 29 -13.68 45.71 22.20
C THR A 29 -15.12 45.31 21.84
N GLU A 30 -16.11 46.17 22.09
CA GLU A 30 -17.54 45.82 21.91
C GLU A 30 -17.92 45.43 20.49
N ASN A 31 -17.19 45.90 19.47
CA ASN A 31 -17.47 45.60 18.07
C ASN A 31 -16.45 44.66 17.40
N ASP A 32 -15.39 44.26 18.10
CA ASP A 32 -14.28 43.50 17.49
C ASP A 32 -14.74 42.16 16.93
N SER A 33 -15.61 41.46 17.68
CA SER A 33 -16.16 40.18 17.23
C SER A 33 -16.97 40.31 15.94
N ALA A 34 -17.69 41.41 15.74
CA ALA A 34 -18.48 41.65 14.52
C ALA A 34 -17.58 41.99 13.33
N VAL A 35 -16.44 42.65 13.57
CA VAL A 35 -15.48 43.00 12.51
C VAL A 35 -14.59 41.81 12.14
N LEU A 36 -14.14 41.01 13.11
CA LEU A 36 -13.48 39.74 12.83
C LEU A 36 -14.36 38.84 11.99
N ASP A 37 -15.62 38.66 12.39
CA ASP A 37 -16.59 37.85 11.65
C ASP A 37 -16.85 38.41 10.24
N HIS A 38 -16.72 39.73 10.05
CA HIS A 38 -16.83 40.34 8.72
C HIS A 38 -15.58 40.15 7.87
N LEU A 39 -14.38 40.35 8.44
CA LEU A 39 -13.10 40.17 7.73
C LEU A 39 -12.85 38.72 7.37
N PHE A 40 -13.22 37.79 8.25
CA PHE A 40 -13.20 36.35 8.05
C PHE A 40 -13.93 36.01 6.75
N LYS A 41 -15.19 36.45 6.65
CA LYS A 41 -16.02 36.32 5.45
C LYS A 41 -15.39 36.95 4.21
N VAL A 42 -14.64 38.04 4.34
CA VAL A 42 -13.94 38.68 3.21
C VAL A 42 -12.68 37.92 2.81
N LEU A 43 -11.98 37.27 3.72
CA LEU A 43 -10.68 36.67 3.42
C LEU A 43 -10.79 35.25 2.88
N VAL A 44 -11.80 34.49 3.33
CA VAL A 44 -12.29 33.35 2.53
C VAL A 44 -12.59 33.79 1.12
N SER A 45 -13.24 34.96 0.96
CA SER A 45 -13.66 35.47 -0.34
C SER A 45 -12.50 35.81 -1.28
N GLN A 46 -11.26 35.82 -0.78
CA GLN A 46 -10.04 36.03 -1.57
C GLN A 46 -9.23 34.74 -1.81
N GLY A 47 -9.62 33.63 -1.20
CA GLY A 47 -9.04 32.30 -1.46
C GLY A 47 -8.24 31.68 -0.32
N PHE A 48 -8.23 32.31 0.85
CA PHE A 48 -7.58 31.79 2.06
C PHE A 48 -8.35 30.54 2.57
N PRO A 49 -7.73 29.35 2.80
CA PRO A 49 -8.37 28.14 3.37
C PRO A 49 -9.09 28.39 4.69
N GLU A 50 -9.93 27.50 5.21
CA GLU A 50 -10.69 27.81 6.43
C GLU A 50 -11.20 26.50 7.00
N ARG A 51 -10.49 25.83 7.93
CA ARG A 51 -10.88 24.47 8.32
C ARG A 51 -10.68 24.13 9.79
N ASP A 52 -11.79 23.81 10.43
CA ASP A 52 -11.81 23.14 11.72
C ASP A 52 -11.18 21.75 11.63
N VAL A 53 -10.45 21.37 12.69
CA VAL A 53 -9.99 19.99 12.86
C VAL A 53 -11.21 19.12 13.19
N VAL A 54 -11.49 18.14 12.34
CA VAL A 54 -12.67 17.28 12.49
C VAL A 54 -12.28 15.82 12.62
N THR A 55 -12.97 15.10 13.50
CA THR A 55 -12.87 13.64 13.56
C THR A 55 -13.88 13.04 12.58
N LYS A 56 -13.41 12.13 11.73
CA LYS A 56 -14.22 11.46 10.71
C LYS A 56 -13.96 9.97 10.72
N ASN A 57 -15.02 9.17 10.61
CA ASN A 57 -14.91 7.75 10.38
C ASN A 57 -14.90 7.49 8.88
N ILE A 58 -13.75 7.13 8.33
CA ILE A 58 -13.52 7.00 6.88
C ILE A 58 -12.97 5.62 6.53
N THR A 59 -13.02 5.28 5.24
CA THR A 59 -12.26 4.14 4.71
C THR A 59 -11.02 4.64 3.99
N ILE A 60 -9.87 4.10 4.38
CA ILE A 60 -8.55 4.42 3.87
C ILE A 60 -8.12 3.28 2.96
N LEU A 61 -7.70 3.61 1.74
CA LEU A 61 -7.05 2.70 0.82
C LEU A 61 -5.60 3.14 0.64
N LEU A 62 -4.67 2.22 0.83
CA LEU A 62 -3.26 2.42 0.48
C LEU A 62 -2.83 1.38 -0.55
N SER A 63 -2.28 1.82 -1.66
CA SER A 63 -1.70 0.94 -2.68
C SER A 63 -0.23 1.23 -2.89
N ASP A 64 0.59 0.21 -3.14
CA ASP A 64 2.04 0.36 -3.35
C ASP A 64 2.60 -0.72 -4.29
N ILE A 65 3.58 -0.37 -5.12
CA ILE A 65 4.13 -1.26 -6.16
C ILE A 65 5.15 -2.22 -5.54
N ARG A 66 4.87 -3.53 -5.61
CA ARG A 66 5.78 -4.56 -5.11
C ARG A 66 7.09 -4.55 -5.89
N GLY A 67 8.20 -4.42 -5.17
CA GLY A 67 9.54 -4.45 -5.74
C GLY A 67 9.92 -3.19 -6.54
N PHE A 68 9.27 -2.05 -6.26
CA PHE A 68 9.55 -0.81 -7.00
C PHE A 68 11.01 -0.35 -6.93
N SER A 69 11.68 -0.52 -5.78
CA SER A 69 13.10 -0.15 -5.64
C SER A 69 13.99 -0.86 -6.66
N ASP A 70 13.82 -2.17 -6.84
CA ASP A 70 14.57 -2.95 -7.83
C ASP A 70 14.31 -2.45 -9.25
N ILE A 71 13.07 -2.06 -9.56
CA ILE A 71 12.69 -1.49 -10.87
C ILE A 71 13.36 -0.13 -11.05
N ALA A 72 13.35 0.73 -10.03
CA ALA A 72 13.96 2.06 -10.10
C ALA A 72 15.48 2.00 -10.30
N GLU A 73 16.14 0.96 -9.77
CA GLU A 73 17.58 0.73 -9.96
C GLU A 73 17.92 0.08 -11.31
N SER A 74 17.02 -0.75 -11.85
CA SER A 74 17.27 -1.53 -13.07
C SER A 74 16.99 -0.77 -14.38
N TYR A 75 16.24 0.34 -14.32
CA TYR A 75 15.76 1.05 -15.52
C TYR A 75 16.15 2.54 -15.53
N PRO A 76 16.28 3.16 -16.71
CA PRO A 76 16.53 4.59 -16.80
C PRO A 76 15.44 5.42 -16.10
N ALA A 77 15.85 6.39 -15.27
CA ALA A 77 14.94 7.20 -14.46
C ALA A 77 13.80 7.86 -15.29
N ALA A 78 14.10 8.31 -16.50
CA ALA A 78 13.10 8.91 -17.39
C ALA A 78 11.99 7.91 -17.80
N ASP A 79 12.32 6.64 -17.95
CA ASP A 79 11.36 5.61 -18.32
C ASP A 79 10.58 5.10 -17.11
N VAL A 80 11.22 5.05 -15.93
CA VAL A 80 10.55 4.82 -14.64
C VAL A 80 9.50 5.90 -14.37
N ILE A 81 9.81 7.18 -14.58
CA ILE A 81 8.85 8.28 -14.43
C ILE A 81 7.67 8.13 -15.39
N LYS A 82 7.92 7.81 -16.67
CA LYS A 82 6.83 7.57 -17.64
C LYS A 82 5.95 6.39 -17.22
N MET A 83 6.55 5.34 -16.68
CA MET A 83 5.83 4.17 -16.18
C MET A 83 4.96 4.52 -14.97
N LEU A 84 5.51 5.23 -13.98
CA LEU A 84 4.75 5.75 -12.84
C LEU A 84 3.59 6.66 -13.27
N ASN A 85 3.83 7.59 -14.20
CA ASN A 85 2.77 8.47 -14.69
C ASN A 85 1.62 7.70 -15.37
N ARG A 86 1.92 6.60 -16.10
CA ARG A 86 0.87 5.72 -16.65
C ARG A 86 0.09 5.02 -15.54
N TYR A 87 0.79 4.51 -14.53
CA TYR A 87 0.19 3.89 -13.36
C TYR A 87 -0.73 4.87 -12.62
N PHE A 88 -0.22 6.04 -12.21
CA PHE A 88 -0.99 7.06 -11.49
C PHE A 88 -2.16 7.58 -12.31
N HIS A 89 -2.02 7.76 -13.62
CA HIS A 89 -3.13 8.16 -14.47
C HIS A 89 -4.26 7.13 -14.47
N SER A 90 -3.92 5.85 -14.63
CA SER A 90 -4.92 4.77 -14.63
C SER A 90 -5.58 4.61 -13.27
N MET A 91 -4.80 4.59 -12.18
CA MET A 91 -5.34 4.45 -10.83
C MET A 91 -6.18 5.67 -10.45
N GLY A 92 -5.71 6.88 -10.75
CA GLY A 92 -6.42 8.12 -10.44
C GLY A 92 -7.80 8.21 -11.11
N ASN A 93 -7.92 7.76 -12.35
CA ASN A 93 -9.22 7.69 -13.05
C ASN A 93 -10.17 6.71 -12.34
N ILE A 94 -9.68 5.54 -11.92
CA ILE A 94 -10.48 4.54 -11.20
C ILE A 94 -10.91 5.10 -9.84
N ILE A 95 -9.97 5.60 -9.04
CA ILE A 95 -10.22 6.19 -7.73
C ILE A 95 -11.30 7.27 -7.80
N THR A 96 -11.18 8.20 -8.77
CA THR A 96 -12.14 9.27 -8.98
C THR A 96 -13.52 8.73 -9.36
N SER A 97 -13.59 7.70 -10.22
CA SER A 97 -14.87 7.09 -10.64
C SER A 97 -15.65 6.42 -9.52
N TYR A 98 -14.96 5.96 -8.46
CA TYR A 98 -15.55 5.41 -7.25
C TYR A 98 -15.76 6.45 -6.14
N GLY A 99 -15.50 7.73 -6.43
CA GLY A 99 -15.70 8.83 -5.49
C GLY A 99 -14.66 8.90 -4.35
N GLY A 100 -13.52 8.23 -4.52
CA GLY A 100 -12.38 8.34 -3.61
C GLY A 100 -11.58 9.61 -3.87
N THR A 101 -11.01 10.17 -2.81
CA THR A 101 -10.13 11.34 -2.87
C THR A 101 -8.69 10.88 -2.70
N ILE A 102 -7.81 11.21 -3.64
CA ILE A 102 -6.36 10.99 -3.43
C ILE A 102 -5.90 12.02 -2.41
N ASP A 103 -5.48 11.56 -1.24
CA ASP A 103 -4.91 12.40 -0.19
C ASP A 103 -3.48 12.80 -0.58
N LYS A 104 -2.63 11.81 -0.90
CA LYS A 104 -1.28 12.04 -1.42
C LYS A 104 -0.68 10.87 -2.19
N LEU A 105 0.36 11.18 -2.95
CA LEU A 105 1.26 10.23 -3.60
C LEU A 105 2.58 10.21 -2.83
N MET A 106 3.11 9.02 -2.51
CA MET A 106 4.33 8.85 -1.71
C MET A 106 5.28 7.90 -2.45
N GLY A 107 6.17 8.45 -3.27
CA GLY A 107 7.00 7.61 -4.15
C GLY A 107 6.13 6.90 -5.19
N ASP A 108 5.99 5.58 -5.08
CA ASP A 108 5.13 4.72 -5.88
C ASP A 108 3.78 4.37 -5.21
N SER A 109 3.58 4.79 -3.96
CA SER A 109 2.34 4.55 -3.23
C SER A 109 1.26 5.62 -3.49
N ILE A 110 -0.02 5.21 -3.37
CA ILE A 110 -1.20 6.08 -3.46
C ILE A 110 -2.01 5.92 -2.17
N LEU A 111 -2.21 7.02 -1.43
CA LEU A 111 -3.12 7.08 -0.28
C LEU A 111 -4.44 7.72 -0.72
N VAL A 112 -5.54 7.00 -0.47
CA VAL A 112 -6.88 7.37 -0.89
C VAL A 112 -7.82 7.30 0.30
N ILE A 113 -8.76 8.25 0.34
CA ILE A 113 -9.78 8.35 1.39
C ILE A 113 -11.18 8.29 0.78
N PHE A 114 -12.08 7.58 1.45
CA PHE A 114 -13.52 7.49 1.16
C PHE A 114 -14.28 7.90 2.42
N GLY A 115 -15.24 8.83 2.30
CA GLY A 115 -15.89 9.48 3.43
C GLY A 115 -15.40 10.90 3.73
N PHE A 116 -14.49 11.42 2.90
CA PHE A 116 -14.02 12.81 2.99
C PHE A 116 -13.52 13.32 1.62
N PRO A 117 -13.76 14.59 1.23
CA PRO A 117 -14.55 15.62 1.93
C PRO A 117 -16.06 15.37 1.91
N GLU A 118 -16.53 14.51 1.00
CA GLU A 118 -17.92 14.10 0.91
C GLU A 118 -18.11 12.71 1.55
N GLU A 119 -19.14 12.60 2.38
CA GLU A 119 -19.52 11.37 3.08
C GLU A 119 -20.70 10.71 2.38
N ARG A 120 -20.60 9.40 2.13
CA ARG A 120 -21.61 8.60 1.43
C ARG A 120 -21.83 7.29 2.17
N SER A 121 -23.06 6.82 2.20
CA SER A 121 -23.39 5.50 2.78
C SER A 121 -22.70 4.34 2.07
N SER A 122 -22.28 4.53 0.82
CA SER A 122 -21.59 3.54 -0.01
C SER A 122 -20.06 3.63 0.06
N ASP A 123 -19.45 4.41 0.96
CA ASP A 123 -18.00 4.64 0.94
C ASP A 123 -17.18 3.35 1.14
N VAL A 124 -17.58 2.46 2.04
CA VAL A 124 -16.93 1.15 2.22
C VAL A 124 -17.08 0.29 0.96
N GLU A 125 -18.28 0.26 0.38
CA GLU A 125 -18.58 -0.47 -0.85
C GLU A 125 -17.73 0.04 -2.04
N ASN A 126 -17.67 1.36 -2.19
CA ASN A 126 -16.90 2.03 -3.22
C ASN A 126 -15.40 1.82 -3.06
N ALA A 127 -14.88 1.85 -1.83
CA ALA A 127 -13.46 1.60 -1.56
C ALA A 127 -13.05 0.17 -1.93
N ILE A 128 -13.89 -0.81 -1.59
CA ILE A 128 -13.70 -2.22 -1.96
C ILE A 128 -13.75 -2.39 -3.48
N ALA A 129 -14.80 -1.88 -4.13
CA ALA A 129 -14.97 -1.93 -5.57
C ALA A 129 -13.79 -1.26 -6.31
N CYS A 130 -13.35 -0.10 -5.83
CA CYS A 130 -12.18 0.62 -6.34
C CYS A 130 -10.93 -0.24 -6.26
N ALA A 131 -10.65 -0.87 -5.11
CA ALA A 131 -9.48 -1.74 -4.95
C ALA A 131 -9.50 -2.93 -5.93
N VAL A 132 -10.66 -3.56 -6.12
CA VAL A 132 -10.82 -4.66 -7.09
C VAL A 132 -10.58 -4.17 -8.51
N GLU A 133 -11.17 -3.04 -8.93
CA GLU A 133 -10.94 -2.49 -10.27
C GLU A 133 -9.50 -2.03 -10.50
N MET A 134 -8.82 -1.46 -9.49
CA MET A 134 -7.38 -1.18 -9.55
C MET A 134 -6.59 -2.45 -9.86
N GLN A 135 -6.89 -3.57 -9.20
CA GLN A 135 -6.26 -4.86 -9.49
C GLN A 135 -6.67 -5.44 -10.85
N ARG A 136 -7.84 -5.12 -11.40
CA ARG A 136 -8.23 -5.54 -12.76
C ARG A 136 -7.47 -4.76 -13.83
N ALA A 137 -7.37 -3.45 -13.65
CA ALA A 137 -6.79 -2.53 -14.63
C ALA A 137 -5.32 -2.82 -14.95
N MET A 138 -4.54 -3.41 -14.04
CA MET A 138 -3.14 -3.65 -14.37
C MET A 138 -2.83 -4.79 -15.32
N SER A 139 -3.81 -5.60 -15.74
CA SER A 139 -3.62 -6.47 -16.92
C SER A 139 -3.29 -5.61 -18.16
N ASP A 140 -4.05 -4.53 -18.35
CA ASP A 140 -3.90 -3.63 -19.47
C ASP A 140 -2.64 -2.76 -19.32
N LEU A 141 -2.34 -2.29 -18.10
CA LEU A 141 -1.10 -1.56 -17.83
C LEU A 141 0.13 -2.43 -18.11
N ASN A 142 0.14 -3.68 -17.67
CA ASN A 142 1.26 -4.59 -17.86
C ASN A 142 1.42 -4.99 -19.33
N SER A 143 0.31 -5.21 -20.04
CA SER A 143 0.32 -5.39 -21.49
C SER A 143 1.00 -4.21 -22.20
N LYS A 144 0.67 -2.97 -21.79
CA LYS A 144 1.30 -1.77 -22.33
C LYS A 144 2.77 -1.63 -21.92
N ASN A 145 3.13 -1.93 -20.68
CA ASN A 145 4.51 -1.92 -20.21
C ASN A 145 5.37 -2.88 -21.03
N LYS A 146 4.87 -4.09 -21.28
CA LYS A 146 5.56 -5.09 -22.11
C LYS A 146 5.83 -4.58 -23.52
N THR A 147 4.88 -3.89 -24.16
CA THR A 147 5.10 -3.29 -25.50
C THR A 147 6.16 -2.19 -25.49
N LEU A 148 6.43 -1.59 -24.34
CA LEU A 148 7.42 -0.53 -24.13
C LEU A 148 8.75 -1.05 -23.56
N GLY A 149 8.93 -2.38 -23.43
CA GLY A 149 10.12 -2.98 -22.84
C GLY A 149 10.26 -2.79 -21.32
N MET A 150 9.18 -2.38 -20.64
CA MET A 150 9.11 -2.20 -19.19
C MET A 150 8.61 -3.47 -18.49
N PRO A 151 8.93 -3.70 -17.21
CA PRO A 151 8.51 -4.90 -16.49
C PRO A 151 7.02 -4.85 -16.15
N ASP A 152 6.47 -6.02 -15.81
CA ASP A 152 5.14 -6.12 -15.22
C ASP A 152 5.14 -5.49 -13.83
N LEU A 153 4.10 -4.72 -13.53
CA LEU A 153 3.85 -4.13 -12.22
C LEU A 153 2.86 -4.99 -11.43
N PHE A 154 3.18 -5.17 -10.16
CA PHE A 154 2.31 -5.81 -9.18
C PHE A 154 2.07 -4.83 -8.06
N VAL A 155 0.82 -4.73 -7.61
CA VAL A 155 0.43 -3.80 -6.55
C VAL A 155 -0.17 -4.60 -5.41
N GLY A 156 0.21 -4.26 -4.19
CA GLY A 156 -0.50 -4.64 -2.98
C GLY A 156 -1.43 -3.51 -2.59
N ILE A 157 -2.67 -3.83 -2.21
CA ILE A 157 -3.65 -2.83 -1.77
C ILE A 157 -4.15 -3.20 -0.38
N ALA A 158 -4.17 -2.25 0.53
CA ALA A 158 -4.78 -2.40 1.84
C ALA A 158 -6.00 -1.50 1.98
N LEU A 159 -7.00 -1.98 2.70
CA LEU A 159 -8.17 -1.23 3.13
C LEU A 159 -8.32 -1.31 4.64
N ASN A 160 -8.60 -0.16 5.25
CA ASN A 160 -8.97 -0.08 6.65
C ASN A 160 -10.05 0.99 6.85
N THR A 161 -11.00 0.72 7.72
CA THR A 161 -12.06 1.67 8.07
C THR A 161 -11.91 2.04 9.54
N GLY A 162 -11.96 3.33 9.87
CA GLY A 162 -11.89 3.77 11.25
C GLY A 162 -11.86 5.28 11.41
N SER A 163 -11.78 5.71 12.67
CA SER A 163 -11.80 7.12 13.05
C SER A 163 -10.43 7.76 12.85
N VAL A 164 -10.38 8.83 12.06
CA VAL A 164 -9.20 9.66 11.84
C VAL A 164 -9.50 11.12 12.18
N VAL A 165 -8.44 11.90 12.34
CA VAL A 165 -8.51 13.36 12.42
C VAL A 165 -8.15 13.93 11.05
N VAL A 166 -9.00 14.82 10.53
CA VAL A 166 -8.77 15.58 9.31
C VAL A 166 -8.46 17.02 9.69
N GLY A 167 -7.43 17.60 9.12
CA GLY A 167 -7.03 18.98 9.43
C GLY A 167 -5.96 19.50 8.48
N ASP A 168 -5.75 20.81 8.51
CA ASP A 168 -4.60 21.44 7.87
C ASP A 168 -3.36 21.10 8.69
N LEU A 169 -2.44 20.32 8.11
CA LEU A 169 -1.18 19.94 8.70
C LEU A 169 -0.04 20.60 7.93
N GLY A 170 0.77 21.38 8.62
CA GLY A 170 1.99 21.92 8.04
C GLY A 170 2.48 23.19 8.72
N SER A 171 3.13 24.01 7.92
CA SER A 171 3.73 25.28 8.26
C SER A 171 3.25 26.37 7.29
N GLU A 172 3.58 27.62 7.56
CA GLU A 172 3.28 28.77 6.70
C GLU A 172 3.73 28.59 5.23
N HIS A 173 4.85 27.87 5.01
CA HIS A 173 5.42 27.65 3.67
C HIS A 173 4.97 26.36 3.00
N TYR A 174 4.26 25.51 3.73
CA TYR A 174 3.76 24.25 3.21
C TYR A 174 2.68 23.70 4.14
N HIS A 175 1.46 23.62 3.67
CA HIS A 175 0.38 22.95 4.38
C HIS A 175 -0.21 21.89 3.44
N GLU A 176 -0.63 20.79 4.05
CA GLU A 176 -1.45 19.77 3.43
C GLU A 176 -2.71 19.60 4.26
N TYR A 177 -3.86 19.64 3.61
CA TYR A 177 -5.06 19.21 4.27
C TYR A 177 -5.17 17.69 4.16
N THR A 178 -4.94 16.99 5.27
CA THR A 178 -4.69 15.55 5.26
C THR A 178 -5.29 14.86 6.48
N ILE A 179 -5.19 13.53 6.50
CA ILE A 179 -5.65 12.68 7.60
C ILE A 179 -4.49 12.24 8.49
N ILE A 180 -4.74 12.18 9.80
CA ILE A 180 -3.82 11.61 10.78
C ILE A 180 -4.57 10.70 11.75
N GLY A 181 -3.87 9.69 12.29
CA GLY A 181 -4.42 8.81 13.31
C GLY A 181 -3.85 7.40 13.24
N ASP A 182 -4.15 6.60 14.27
CA ASP A 182 -3.70 5.22 14.37
C ASP A 182 -4.22 4.36 13.21
N GLU A 183 -5.41 4.66 12.70
CA GLU A 183 -6.02 3.95 11.56
C GLU A 183 -5.26 4.18 10.24
N VAL A 184 -4.65 5.35 10.06
CA VAL A 184 -3.77 5.62 8.91
C VAL A 184 -2.52 4.75 8.98
N ASN A 185 -1.90 4.71 10.17
CA ASN A 185 -0.71 3.89 10.42
C ASN A 185 -1.02 2.40 10.27
N LEU A 186 -2.16 1.94 10.78
CA LEU A 186 -2.63 0.57 10.63
C LEU A 186 -2.78 0.21 9.15
N THR A 187 -3.37 1.10 8.34
CA THR A 187 -3.50 0.87 6.89
C THR A 187 -2.14 0.64 6.23
N SER A 188 -1.13 1.47 6.53
CA SER A 188 0.24 1.27 6.02
C SER A 188 0.86 -0.05 6.45
N ARG A 189 0.53 -0.51 7.66
CA ARG A 189 1.03 -1.81 8.15
C ARG A 189 0.34 -2.99 7.48
N ILE A 190 -0.97 -2.89 7.24
CA ILE A 190 -1.72 -3.90 6.48
C ILE A 190 -1.14 -3.99 5.06
N GLU A 191 -0.89 -2.86 4.42
CA GLU A 191 -0.30 -2.79 3.07
C GLU A 191 1.06 -3.49 3.01
N ALA A 192 1.92 -3.28 4.01
CA ALA A 192 3.20 -3.96 4.08
C ALA A 192 3.06 -5.51 4.08
N HIS A 193 1.94 -6.04 4.57
CA HIS A 193 1.62 -7.47 4.54
C HIS A 193 1.01 -7.95 3.22
N CYS A 194 0.64 -7.05 2.31
CA CYS A 194 0.13 -7.43 1.00
C CYS A 194 1.23 -8.05 0.13
N LEU A 195 0.84 -9.09 -0.60
CA LEU A 195 1.61 -9.75 -1.64
C LEU A 195 1.25 -9.20 -3.03
N ARG A 196 1.88 -9.74 -4.06
CA ARG A 196 1.70 -9.31 -5.46
C ARG A 196 0.26 -9.51 -5.91
N GLY A 197 -0.44 -8.42 -6.22
CA GLY A 197 -1.83 -8.48 -6.68
C GLY A 197 -2.85 -8.76 -5.57
N GLN A 198 -2.41 -8.76 -4.30
CA GLN A 198 -3.27 -9.03 -3.16
C GLN A 198 -4.02 -7.76 -2.73
N ILE A 199 -5.24 -7.95 -2.22
CA ILE A 199 -5.98 -6.94 -1.48
C ILE A 199 -6.19 -7.48 -0.07
N LEU A 200 -5.67 -6.78 0.94
CA LEU A 200 -5.92 -7.09 2.35
C LEU A 200 -6.87 -6.06 2.96
N ILE A 201 -7.82 -6.52 3.75
CA ILE A 201 -8.76 -5.66 4.47
C ILE A 201 -8.67 -5.91 5.97
N SER A 202 -8.85 -4.86 6.77
CA SER A 202 -8.91 -4.98 8.23
C SER A 202 -10.20 -5.66 8.70
N GLU A 203 -10.20 -6.11 9.96
CA GLU A 203 -11.40 -6.66 10.62
C GLU A 203 -12.60 -5.70 10.56
N ASN A 204 -12.39 -4.39 10.75
CA ASN A 204 -13.49 -3.43 10.73
C ASN A 204 -14.07 -3.26 9.32
N THR A 205 -13.20 -3.14 8.30
CA THR A 205 -13.66 -3.10 6.90
C THR A 205 -14.42 -4.38 6.54
N HIS A 206 -13.91 -5.55 6.93
CA HIS A 206 -14.58 -6.83 6.73
C HIS A 206 -15.94 -6.88 7.43
N ALA A 207 -16.04 -6.47 8.70
CA ALA A 207 -17.29 -6.47 9.45
C ALA A 207 -18.38 -5.61 8.78
N LEU A 208 -17.99 -4.49 8.18
CA LEU A 208 -18.89 -3.57 7.46
C LEU A 208 -19.26 -4.05 6.04
N SER A 209 -18.58 -5.06 5.51
CA SER A 209 -18.73 -5.49 4.11
C SER A 209 -19.03 -6.97 3.90
N LYS A 210 -18.97 -7.79 4.96
CA LYS A 210 -19.11 -9.26 4.93
C LYS A 210 -20.30 -9.81 4.15
N ASP A 211 -21.39 -9.03 4.03
CA ASP A 211 -22.61 -9.48 3.36
C ASP A 211 -22.52 -9.42 1.83
N PHE A 212 -21.49 -8.76 1.28
CA PHE A 212 -21.32 -8.57 -0.17
C PHE A 212 -19.91 -8.86 -0.67
N ILE A 213 -19.01 -9.40 0.14
CA ILE A 213 -17.64 -9.77 -0.28
C ILE A 213 -17.35 -11.25 -0.04
N GLU A 214 -16.40 -11.77 -0.81
CA GLU A 214 -15.77 -13.07 -0.56
C GLU A 214 -14.34 -12.85 -0.09
N VAL A 215 -13.97 -13.49 1.04
CA VAL A 215 -12.64 -13.37 1.64
C VAL A 215 -12.03 -14.72 2.00
N GLY A 216 -10.71 -14.75 2.13
CA GLY A 216 -9.98 -15.87 2.73
C GLY A 216 -10.16 -15.96 4.26
N PRO A 217 -9.67 -17.05 4.88
CA PRO A 217 -9.68 -17.17 6.34
C PRO A 217 -8.85 -16.03 6.97
N PRO A 218 -9.19 -15.62 8.21
CA PRO A 218 -8.46 -14.57 8.90
C PRO A 218 -6.99 -14.96 9.06
N ASN A 219 -6.11 -14.04 8.69
CA ASN A 219 -4.69 -14.11 8.96
C ASN A 219 -4.38 -13.17 10.14
N ARG A 220 -4.19 -13.76 11.32
CA ARG A 220 -3.84 -13.02 12.53
C ARG A 220 -2.37 -12.63 12.48
N VAL A 221 -2.08 -11.33 12.46
CA VAL A 221 -0.72 -10.81 12.34
C VAL A 221 -0.40 -9.89 13.51
N GLU A 222 0.76 -10.10 14.13
CA GLU A 222 1.31 -9.15 15.08
C GLU A 222 1.96 -8.00 14.32
N VAL A 223 1.34 -6.83 14.44
CA VAL A 223 1.81 -5.65 13.74
C VAL A 223 2.69 -4.84 14.69
N LYS A 224 3.95 -4.60 14.31
CA LYS A 224 4.93 -3.87 15.14
C LYS A 224 4.37 -2.51 15.58
N GLY A 225 4.11 -2.36 16.88
CA GLY A 225 3.57 -1.13 17.49
C GLY A 225 2.04 -1.06 17.56
N ALA A 226 1.31 -2.11 17.18
CA ALA A 226 -0.08 -2.30 17.59
C ALA A 226 -0.10 -2.92 18.99
N ARG A 227 -1.08 -2.57 19.82
CA ARG A 227 -1.20 -3.14 21.18
C ARG A 227 -1.63 -4.61 21.17
N ASN A 228 -2.34 -5.04 20.12
CA ASN A 228 -2.86 -6.39 19.94
C ASN A 228 -2.62 -6.86 18.50
N ALA A 229 -2.57 -8.18 18.30
CA ALA A 229 -2.60 -8.78 16.97
C ALA A 229 -3.91 -8.39 16.23
N VAL A 230 -3.80 -8.16 14.92
CA VAL A 230 -4.90 -7.73 14.05
C VAL A 230 -5.23 -8.85 13.08
N ASP A 231 -6.53 -9.12 12.90
CA ASP A 231 -6.99 -10.07 11.89
C ASP A 231 -7.11 -9.38 10.53
N LEU A 232 -6.42 -9.93 9.55
CA LEU A 232 -6.42 -9.46 8.16
C LEU A 232 -7.13 -10.47 7.26
N TYR A 233 -7.91 -9.98 6.32
CA TYR A 233 -8.67 -10.81 5.38
C TYR A 233 -8.21 -10.51 3.96
N GLU A 234 -7.89 -11.56 3.20
CA GLU A 234 -7.63 -11.42 1.76
C GLU A 234 -8.95 -11.33 1.01
N LEU A 235 -9.17 -10.24 0.28
CA LEU A 235 -10.36 -10.04 -0.54
C LEU A 235 -10.21 -10.78 -1.87
N PHE A 236 -11.19 -11.64 -2.19
CA PHE A 236 -11.24 -12.38 -3.45
C PHE A 236 -12.27 -11.83 -4.42
N ALA A 237 -13.42 -11.35 -3.93
CA ALA A 237 -14.49 -10.84 -4.76
C ALA A 237 -15.39 -9.85 -4.01
N THR A 238 -16.12 -9.03 -4.76
CA THR A 238 -17.23 -8.21 -4.27
C THR A 238 -18.43 -8.41 -5.18
N GLN A 239 -19.63 -8.40 -4.61
CA GLN A 239 -20.91 -8.43 -5.33
C GLN A 239 -21.44 -7.02 -5.62
N ARG A 240 -20.78 -5.99 -5.09
CA ARG A 240 -21.21 -4.61 -5.19
C ARG A 240 -20.13 -3.66 -5.74
N PRO A 241 -20.51 -2.63 -6.53
CA PRO A 241 -21.89 -2.35 -6.99
C PRO A 241 -22.42 -3.40 -8.00
N HIS A 242 -21.52 -4.22 -8.54
CA HIS A 242 -21.81 -5.43 -9.29
C HIS A 242 -20.74 -6.49 -8.99
N SER A 243 -20.98 -7.73 -9.42
CA SER A 243 -20.03 -8.83 -9.21
C SER A 243 -18.69 -8.55 -9.91
N MET A 244 -17.62 -8.61 -9.13
CA MET A 244 -16.24 -8.48 -9.58
C MET A 244 -15.35 -9.41 -8.78
N GLU A 245 -14.43 -10.05 -9.46
CA GLU A 245 -13.40 -10.88 -8.84
C GLU A 245 -12.06 -10.16 -8.93
N VAL A 246 -11.26 -10.28 -7.88
CA VAL A 246 -9.85 -9.91 -7.91
C VAL A 246 -9.15 -10.88 -8.85
N PRO A 247 -8.53 -10.41 -9.95
CA PRO A 247 -7.84 -11.30 -10.86
C PRO A 247 -6.75 -12.04 -10.10
N ARG A 248 -6.80 -13.36 -10.13
CA ARG A 248 -5.71 -14.20 -9.65
C ARG A 248 -4.56 -14.11 -10.64
N ARG A 249 -3.74 -13.08 -10.49
CA ARG A 249 -2.56 -12.86 -11.34
C ARG A 249 -1.51 -13.93 -11.13
N GLU A 250 -1.44 -14.45 -9.91
CA GLU A 250 -0.67 -15.63 -9.59
C GLU A 250 -1.63 -16.78 -9.34
N GLY A 251 -1.71 -17.68 -10.31
CA GLY A 251 -2.12 -19.03 -9.98
C GLY A 251 -1.08 -19.58 -9.01
N ARG A 252 -1.47 -19.99 -7.80
CA ARG A 252 -0.75 -20.99 -6.98
C ARG A 252 -0.60 -22.37 -7.68
N LYS A 253 -0.78 -22.39 -9.01
CA LYS A 253 -0.52 -23.46 -9.97
C LYS A 253 0.68 -23.11 -10.85
N SER A 254 1.55 -22.19 -10.42
CA SER A 254 2.90 -22.13 -10.99
C SER A 254 3.51 -23.53 -10.84
N PRO A 255 4.05 -24.11 -11.94
CA PRO A 255 4.65 -25.43 -11.87
C PRO A 255 5.68 -25.46 -10.76
N ARG A 256 5.53 -26.42 -9.84
CA ARG A 256 6.47 -26.65 -8.75
C ARG A 256 7.46 -27.71 -9.18
N ILE A 257 8.68 -27.27 -9.40
CA ILE A 257 9.78 -28.14 -9.77
C ILE A 257 10.44 -28.61 -8.48
N LYS A 258 10.48 -29.92 -8.28
CA LYS A 258 11.23 -30.49 -7.18
C LYS A 258 12.70 -30.13 -7.34
N VAL A 259 13.27 -29.58 -6.29
CA VAL A 259 14.69 -29.29 -6.17
C VAL A 259 15.22 -29.97 -4.91
N ASN A 260 16.52 -30.18 -4.88
CA ASN A 260 17.23 -30.51 -3.66
C ASN A 260 18.44 -29.60 -3.67
N MET A 261 18.30 -28.45 -3.01
CA MET A 261 19.32 -27.42 -3.00
C MET A 261 19.47 -26.88 -1.57
N PRO A 262 20.69 -26.88 -1.02
CA PRO A 262 20.93 -26.24 0.26
C PRO A 262 20.67 -24.74 0.14
N VAL A 263 19.97 -24.18 1.13
CA VAL A 263 19.66 -22.76 1.23
C VAL A 263 20.15 -22.25 2.58
N VAL A 264 20.97 -21.20 2.54
CA VAL A 264 21.33 -20.43 3.73
C VAL A 264 20.49 -19.16 3.72
N PHE A 265 19.80 -18.90 4.82
CA PHE A 265 18.94 -17.72 4.95
C PHE A 265 19.15 -16.98 6.27
N GLN A 266 18.70 -15.73 6.31
CA GLN A 266 18.78 -14.84 7.46
C GLN A 266 17.40 -14.21 7.67
N ASN A 267 16.97 -14.12 8.93
CA ASN A 267 15.70 -13.47 9.27
C ASN A 267 15.79 -11.95 9.13
N LEU A 268 14.65 -11.31 8.84
CA LEU A 268 14.53 -9.85 8.84
C LEU A 268 13.74 -9.37 10.05
N ALA A 269 14.17 -8.24 10.61
CA ALA A 269 13.41 -7.44 11.57
C ALA A 269 13.01 -6.11 10.93
N GLY A 270 11.88 -6.09 10.21
CA GLY A 270 11.52 -4.99 9.32
C GLY A 270 12.48 -4.93 8.13
N LYS A 271 13.16 -3.80 7.89
CA LYS A 271 14.12 -3.64 6.79
C LYS A 271 15.56 -4.08 7.12
N ILE A 272 15.79 -4.61 8.32
CA ILE A 272 17.13 -4.99 8.79
C ILE A 272 17.31 -6.50 8.68
N VAL A 273 18.34 -6.93 7.95
CA VAL A 273 18.76 -8.34 7.88
C VAL A 273 19.55 -8.67 9.16
N LEU A 274 19.08 -9.65 9.91
CA LEU A 274 19.75 -10.12 11.13
C LEU A 274 21.00 -10.93 10.77
N SER A 275 22.04 -10.86 11.62
CA SER A 275 23.34 -11.51 11.35
C SER A 275 23.31 -13.03 11.45
N GLU A 276 22.36 -13.59 12.21
CA GLU A 276 22.20 -15.03 12.38
C GLU A 276 21.79 -15.70 11.07
N LYS A 277 22.48 -16.79 10.75
CA LYS A 277 22.25 -17.60 9.55
C LYS A 277 21.64 -18.93 9.95
N PHE A 278 20.68 -19.36 9.15
CA PHE A 278 20.00 -20.63 9.30
C PHE A 278 20.18 -21.44 8.02
N ASP A 279 20.30 -22.74 8.20
CA ASP A 279 20.35 -23.71 7.11
C ASP A 279 18.95 -24.28 6.84
N GLY A 280 18.70 -24.54 5.57
CA GLY A 280 17.52 -25.26 5.10
C GLY A 280 17.78 -25.94 3.77
N GLU A 281 16.80 -26.71 3.31
CA GLU A 281 16.85 -27.41 2.04
C GLU A 281 15.64 -27.01 1.21
N ALA A 282 15.84 -26.41 0.04
CA ALA A 282 14.75 -26.17 -0.90
C ALA A 282 14.27 -27.52 -1.46
N ILE A 283 13.00 -27.83 -1.23
CA ILE A 283 12.29 -29.04 -1.65
C ILE A 283 11.63 -28.84 -3.00
N ASP A 284 11.04 -27.67 -3.22
CA ASP A 284 10.48 -27.26 -4.50
C ASP A 284 10.66 -25.77 -4.74
N ILE A 285 10.67 -25.40 -6.02
CA ILE A 285 10.70 -24.01 -6.48
C ILE A 285 9.63 -23.80 -7.55
N SER A 286 9.06 -22.61 -7.54
CA SER A 286 8.12 -22.10 -8.53
C SER A 286 8.58 -20.71 -8.98
N TYR A 287 7.89 -20.12 -9.96
CA TYR A 287 8.19 -18.76 -10.42
C TYR A 287 8.24 -17.71 -9.30
N HIS A 288 7.45 -17.89 -8.24
CA HIS A 288 7.18 -16.85 -7.24
C HIS A 288 7.44 -17.31 -5.81
N GLY A 289 8.03 -18.48 -5.60
CA GLY A 289 8.28 -18.95 -4.26
C GLY A 289 8.85 -20.35 -4.23
N LEU A 290 9.12 -20.81 -3.01
CA LEU A 290 9.72 -22.11 -2.75
C LEU A 290 9.13 -22.75 -1.50
N LEU A 291 9.40 -24.03 -1.36
CA LEU A 291 9.23 -24.78 -0.13
C LEU A 291 10.61 -25.09 0.42
N ILE A 292 10.95 -24.61 1.62
CA ILE A 292 12.14 -25.10 2.33
C ILE A 292 11.78 -26.02 3.48
N GLU A 293 12.62 -27.02 3.69
CA GLU A 293 12.70 -27.79 4.92
C GLU A 293 13.74 -27.18 5.87
N THR A 294 13.41 -27.04 7.15
CA THR A 294 14.28 -26.50 8.19
C THR A 294 14.17 -27.30 9.49
N ASP A 295 15.19 -27.22 10.34
CA ASP A 295 15.15 -27.77 11.71
C ASP A 295 14.35 -26.90 12.68
N THR A 296 14.29 -25.59 12.40
CA THR A 296 13.59 -24.61 13.24
C THR A 296 12.28 -24.19 12.59
N GLN A 297 11.27 -23.98 13.42
CA GLN A 297 10.00 -23.42 12.96
C GLN A 297 10.18 -21.95 12.59
N LEU A 298 9.81 -21.58 11.38
CA LEU A 298 9.75 -20.18 10.98
C LEU A 298 8.36 -19.61 11.22
N GLU A 299 8.31 -18.37 11.70
CA GLU A 299 7.06 -17.68 12.01
C GLU A 299 6.32 -17.29 10.72
N LYS A 300 5.00 -17.50 10.71
CA LYS A 300 4.15 -17.08 9.59
C LYS A 300 4.24 -15.55 9.41
N SER A 301 4.28 -15.09 8.17
CA SER A 301 4.44 -13.69 7.77
C SER A 301 5.80 -13.05 8.08
N SER A 302 6.75 -13.79 8.69
CA SER A 302 8.13 -13.31 8.81
C SER A 302 8.80 -13.23 7.44
N GLU A 303 9.76 -12.32 7.31
CA GLU A 303 10.58 -12.19 6.10
C GLU A 303 11.96 -12.77 6.33
N ILE A 304 12.49 -13.40 5.28
CA ILE A 304 13.84 -13.92 5.24
C ILE A 304 14.55 -13.44 3.99
N LYS A 305 15.87 -13.28 4.09
CA LYS A 305 16.79 -13.07 2.99
C LYS A 305 17.54 -14.38 2.75
N MET A 306 17.62 -14.81 1.50
CA MET A 306 18.47 -15.92 1.09
C MET A 306 19.25 -15.57 -0.15
N ALA A 307 20.38 -16.24 -0.34
CA ALA A 307 21.12 -16.21 -1.58
C ALA A 307 20.79 -17.48 -2.37
N LEU A 308 20.13 -17.35 -3.51
CA LEU A 308 19.88 -18.48 -4.40
C LEU A 308 21.02 -18.58 -5.42
N SER A 309 21.85 -19.62 -5.27
CA SER A 309 22.83 -20.03 -6.28
C SER A 309 22.16 -21.03 -7.22
N LEU A 310 21.54 -20.54 -8.29
CA LEU A 310 21.05 -21.41 -9.36
C LEU A 310 22.25 -21.77 -10.25
N GLU A 311 23.11 -22.65 -9.75
CA GLU A 311 24.42 -23.06 -10.29
C GLU A 311 24.38 -23.78 -11.66
N LEU A 312 23.29 -23.58 -12.41
CA LEU A 312 23.13 -23.99 -13.80
C LEU A 312 23.03 -22.80 -14.77
N PHE A 313 22.97 -21.54 -14.30
CA PHE A 313 22.60 -20.39 -15.16
C PHE A 313 23.33 -19.05 -14.92
N SER A 314 23.96 -18.82 -13.75
CA SER A 314 24.78 -17.62 -13.50
C SER A 314 25.94 -17.93 -12.56
N THR A 315 27.05 -17.21 -12.69
CA THR A 315 28.21 -17.31 -11.78
C THR A 315 28.03 -16.52 -10.47
N ARG A 316 26.84 -15.94 -10.23
CA ARG A 316 26.55 -15.09 -9.07
C ARG A 316 25.22 -15.47 -8.43
N ALA A 317 25.25 -15.74 -7.13
CA ALA A 317 24.06 -15.92 -6.33
C ALA A 317 23.23 -14.63 -6.35
N THR A 318 21.90 -14.76 -6.49
CA THR A 318 20.98 -13.63 -6.40
C THR A 318 20.40 -13.56 -5.00
N ASP A 319 20.41 -12.37 -4.40
CA ASP A 319 19.70 -12.11 -3.16
C ASP A 319 18.20 -12.12 -3.42
N VAL A 320 17.49 -12.92 -2.61
CA VAL A 320 16.05 -13.10 -2.68
C VAL A 320 15.46 -12.87 -1.31
N TYR A 321 14.43 -12.04 -1.26
CA TYR A 321 13.61 -11.83 -0.07
C TYR A 321 12.31 -12.59 -0.24
N ALA A 322 11.92 -13.31 0.80
CA ALA A 322 10.71 -14.12 0.79
C ALA A 322 9.96 -13.98 2.10
N ARG A 323 8.63 -14.06 2.01
CA ARG A 323 7.73 -14.08 3.17
C ARG A 323 7.24 -15.50 3.42
N ILE A 324 7.29 -15.91 4.68
CA ILE A 324 6.74 -17.20 5.10
C ILE A 324 5.22 -17.17 5.02
N ILE A 325 4.64 -17.96 4.12
CA ILE A 325 3.19 -18.04 3.93
C ILE A 325 2.57 -19.05 4.89
N ASN A 326 3.24 -20.18 5.09
CA ASN A 326 2.76 -21.25 5.96
C ASN A 326 3.93 -22.13 6.43
N THR A 327 3.81 -22.66 7.64
CA THR A 327 4.77 -23.57 8.24
C THR A 327 4.05 -24.81 8.73
N ARG A 328 4.50 -25.99 8.32
CA ARG A 328 3.92 -27.28 8.73
C ARG A 328 5.02 -28.19 9.25
N LYS A 329 4.81 -28.79 10.42
CA LYS A 329 5.69 -29.84 10.92
C LYS A 329 5.52 -31.13 10.11
N VAL A 330 6.63 -31.70 9.63
CA VAL A 330 6.67 -32.94 8.86
C VAL A 330 7.80 -33.80 9.44
N GLY A 331 7.42 -34.85 10.19
CA GLY A 331 8.38 -35.61 10.99
C GLY A 331 9.03 -34.73 12.05
N ASP A 332 10.37 -34.72 12.08
CA ASP A 332 11.17 -33.90 13.00
C ASP A 332 11.57 -32.53 12.40
N LYS A 333 11.17 -32.25 11.16
CA LYS A 333 11.50 -31.04 10.41
C LYS A 333 10.27 -30.16 10.20
N PHE A 334 10.49 -28.96 9.69
CA PHE A 334 9.45 -28.00 9.32
C PHE A 334 9.49 -27.69 7.83
N HIS A 335 8.35 -27.79 7.17
CA HIS A 335 8.15 -27.39 5.78
C HIS A 335 7.55 -25.99 5.76
N ASN A 336 8.29 -25.04 5.21
CA ASN A 336 7.96 -23.62 5.17
C ASN A 336 7.71 -23.22 3.72
N SER A 337 6.44 -23.01 3.37
CA SER A 337 6.09 -22.45 2.06
C SER A 337 6.25 -20.96 2.12
N MET A 338 6.94 -20.38 1.14
CA MET A 338 7.22 -18.95 1.08
C MET A 338 7.03 -18.40 -0.32
N GLU A 339 6.81 -17.09 -0.37
CA GLU A 339 6.59 -16.33 -1.58
C GLU A 339 7.63 -15.21 -1.69
N PHE A 340 8.18 -15.01 -2.88
CA PHE A 340 9.17 -13.98 -3.16
C PHE A 340 8.53 -12.60 -3.04
N THR A 341 8.99 -11.83 -2.07
CA THR A 341 8.60 -10.42 -1.92
C THR A 341 9.45 -9.54 -2.83
N THR A 342 10.77 -9.79 -2.85
CA THR A 342 11.74 -9.00 -3.62
C THR A 342 12.78 -9.93 -4.25
N ILE A 343 13.03 -9.74 -5.54
CA ILE A 343 14.03 -10.48 -6.31
C ILE A 343 14.44 -9.65 -7.53
N GLY A 344 15.74 -9.51 -7.75
CA GLY A 344 16.26 -8.82 -8.91
C GLY A 344 15.82 -9.45 -10.23
N THR A 345 15.69 -8.65 -11.28
CA THR A 345 15.22 -9.07 -12.62
C THR A 345 15.98 -10.27 -13.18
N GLU A 346 17.31 -10.31 -12.99
CA GLU A 346 18.15 -11.45 -13.41
C GLU A 346 17.76 -12.75 -12.69
N GLY A 347 17.56 -12.69 -11.37
CA GLY A 347 17.14 -13.85 -10.58
C GLY A 347 15.75 -14.33 -10.94
N LEU A 348 14.80 -13.42 -11.13
CA LEU A 348 13.43 -13.77 -11.56
C LEU A 348 13.43 -14.46 -12.92
N ASN A 349 14.21 -13.94 -13.88
CA ASN A 349 14.37 -14.55 -15.20
C ASN A 349 15.06 -15.92 -15.11
N ALA A 350 16.06 -16.07 -14.23
CA ALA A 350 16.74 -17.35 -14.02
C ALA A 350 15.78 -18.42 -13.46
N ILE A 351 14.98 -18.08 -12.44
CA ILE A 351 13.96 -18.97 -11.89
C ILE A 351 12.94 -19.33 -12.96
N LYS A 352 12.45 -18.34 -13.71
CA LYS A 352 11.48 -18.56 -14.78
C LYS A 352 12.01 -19.52 -15.85
N ASN A 353 13.21 -19.25 -16.38
CA ASN A 353 13.84 -20.11 -17.38
C ASN A 353 14.08 -21.53 -16.86
N TYR A 354 14.47 -21.68 -15.58
CA TYR A 354 14.65 -22.99 -14.96
C TYR A 354 13.34 -23.76 -14.89
N VAL A 355 12.28 -23.13 -14.36
CA VAL A 355 10.96 -23.76 -14.25
C VAL A 355 10.42 -24.11 -15.64
N ASP A 356 10.48 -23.18 -16.61
CA ASP A 356 10.02 -23.41 -17.99
C ASP A 356 10.77 -24.58 -18.66
N LYS A 357 12.09 -24.65 -18.48
CA LYS A 357 12.92 -25.74 -19.00
C LYS A 357 12.50 -27.10 -18.43
N MET A 358 12.28 -27.16 -17.13
CA MET A 358 11.93 -28.41 -16.44
C MET A 358 10.50 -28.87 -16.80
N VAL A 359 9.55 -27.94 -16.91
CA VAL A 359 8.18 -28.24 -17.39
C VAL A 359 8.21 -28.77 -18.82
N GLY A 360 8.99 -28.17 -19.72
CA GLY A 360 9.09 -28.62 -21.11
C GLY A 360 9.80 -29.96 -21.32
N THR A 361 10.47 -30.50 -20.30
CA THR A 361 11.09 -31.84 -20.31
C THR A 361 10.24 -32.92 -19.64
N THR A 362 9.07 -32.56 -19.10
CA THR A 362 8.13 -33.50 -18.46
C THR A 362 6.96 -33.77 -19.40
#